data_AF-A0A2S6TMG3-F1
#
_entry.id   AF-A0A2S6TMG3-F1
#
_cell.length_a   1.000
_cell.length_b   1.000
_cell.length_c   1.000
_cell.angle_alpha   90.00
_cell.angle_beta   90.00
_cell.angle_gamma   90.00
#
_symmetry.space_group_name_H-M   'P 1'
#
loop_
_entity.id
_entity.type
_entity.pdbx_description
1 polymer ?
#
loop_
_entity_poly.entity_id
_entity_poly.type
_entity_poly.pdbx_seq_one_letter_code
_entity_poly.pdbx_strand_id
1 'polypeptide(L)' 'MVPMIRIALYDSAGEEVQHVIAPPLKNRLQPGATIGFSAKLPEPSALARRLEVTFSEPKKTGG' A
#
# COMPACT_ATOMS: atom_id res chain seq x y z
N MET A 1 6.33 -5.74 -14.49
CA MET A 1 5.49 -4.58 -14.15
C MET A 1 5.72 -4.28 -12.69
N VAL A 2 5.75 -3.01 -12.27
CA VAL A 2 5.91 -2.68 -10.84
C VAL A 2 4.57 -2.90 -10.14
N PRO A 3 4.52 -3.64 -9.01
CA PRO A 3 3.27 -3.91 -8.30
C PRO A 3 2.71 -2.64 -7.64
N MET A 4 1.41 -2.68 -7.32
CA MET A 4 0.83 -1.68 -6.43
C MET A 4 1.30 -1.93 -4.99
N ILE A 5 1.20 -0.91 -4.14
CA ILE A 5 1.51 -1.02 -2.72
C ILE A 5 0.21 -0.94 -1.93
N ARG A 6 0.01 -1.90 -1.04
CA ARG A 6 -1.03 -1.86 -0.02
C ARG A 6 -0.41 -1.45 1.32
N ILE A 7 -1.00 -0.43 1.93
CA ILE A 7 -0.66 -0.01 3.29
C ILE A 7 -1.87 -0.31 4.15
N ALA A 8 -1.67 -1.09 5.20
CA ALA A 8 -2.72 -1.49 6.13
C ALA A 8 -2.36 -1.09 7.56
N LEU A 9 -3.34 -0.60 8.29
CA LEU A 9 -3.27 -0.30 9.70
C LEU A 9 -4.04 -1.36 10.48
N TYR A 10 -3.42 -1.84 11.55
CA TYR A 10 -3.99 -2.83 12.46
C TYR A 10 -4.09 -2.27 13.87
N ASP A 11 -5.12 -2.66 14.61
CA ASP A 11 -5.30 -2.28 16.02
C ASP A 11 -4.49 -3.18 16.99
N SER A 12 -4.76 -3.07 18.29
CA SER A 12 -4.11 -3.87 19.33
C SER A 12 -4.50 -5.34 19.33
N ALA A 13 -5.65 -5.71 18.74
CA ALA A 13 -6.07 -7.09 18.58
C ALA A 13 -5.46 -7.74 17.32
N GLY A 14 -4.82 -6.94 16.46
CA GLY A 14 -4.29 -7.39 15.18
C GLY A 14 -5.33 -7.37 14.07
N GLU A 15 -6.49 -6.76 14.31
CA GLU A 15 -7.54 -6.60 13.31
C GLU A 15 -7.23 -5.42 12.39
N GLU A 16 -7.50 -5.57 11.10
CA GLU A 16 -7.30 -4.49 10.15
C GLU A 16 -8.38 -3.43 10.34
N VAL A 17 -7.97 -2.20 10.63
CA VAL A 17 -8.87 -1.06 10.86
C VAL A 17 -8.92 -0.10 9.69
N GLN A 18 -7.92 -0.10 8.81
CA GLN A 18 -7.87 0.76 7.62
C GLN A 18 -6.85 0.23 6.62
N HIS A 19 -7.11 0.40 5.32
CA HIS A 19 -6.08 0.22 4.31
C HIS A 19 -6.24 1.20 3.14
N VAL A 20 -5.15 1.41 2.41
CA VAL A 20 -5.13 2.09 1.11
C VAL A 20 -4.26 1.33 0.13
N ILE A 21 -4.60 1.45 -1.15
CA ILE A 21 -3.79 0.93 -2.25
C ILE A 21 -3.26 2.13 -3.04
N ALA A 22 -1.94 2.23 -3.14
CA ALA A 22 -1.26 3.26 -3.89
C ALA A 22 -0.66 2.70 -5.19
N PRO A 23 -0.79 3.42 -6.31
CA PRO A 23 -0.10 3.04 -7.54
C PRO A 23 1.42 3.22 -7.38
N PRO A 24 2.24 2.44 -8.10
CA PRO A 24 3.68 2.68 -8.12
C PRO A 24 3.99 4.02 -8.81
N LEU A 25 5.07 4.67 -8.41
CA LEU A 25 5.51 5.93 -9.03
C LEU A 25 5.87 5.78 -10.52
N LYS A 26 6.28 4.58 -10.93
CA LYS A 26 6.53 4.21 -12.32
C LYS A 26 6.02 2.79 -12.56
N ASN A 27 5.38 2.56 -13.70
CA ASN A 27 4.84 1.24 -14.06
C ASN A 27 5.92 0.25 -14.54
N ARG A 28 7.15 0.72 -14.77
CA ARG A 28 8.29 -0.07 -15.25
C ARG A 28 9.56 0.31 -14.49
N LEU A 29 10.36 -0.69 -14.14
CA LEU A 29 11.63 -0.57 -13.43
C LEU A 29 12.67 -1.38 -14.20
N GLN A 30 13.86 -0.80 -14.40
CA GLN A 30 14.96 -1.50 -15.06
C GLN A 30 15.55 -2.57 -14.12
N PRO A 31 16.15 -3.66 -14.67
CA PRO A 31 16.86 -4.63 -13.85
C PRO A 31 17.93 -3.97 -12.97
N GLY A 32 17.97 -4.32 -11.68
CA GLY A 32 18.91 -3.76 -10.72
C GLY A 32 18.60 -2.36 -10.21
N ALA A 33 17.57 -1.68 -10.74
CA ALA A 33 17.16 -0.37 -10.26
C ALA A 33 16.27 -0.48 -9.00
N THR A 34 16.23 0.59 -8.21
CA THR A 34 15.36 0.73 -7.03
C THR A 34 14.40 1.90 -7.22
N ILE A 35 13.20 1.79 -6.65
CA ILE A 35 12.20 2.86 -6.64
C ILE A 35 11.57 2.95 -5.25
N GLY A 36 11.32 4.17 -4.78
CA GLY A 36 10.54 4.40 -3.57
C GLY A 36 9.04 4.37 -3.85
N PHE A 37 8.24 4.30 -2.79
CA PHE A 37 6.79 4.49 -2.83
C PHE A 37 6.38 5.58 -1.84
N SER A 38 5.27 6.24 -2.13
CA SER A 38 4.65 7.21 -1.23
C SER A 38 3.14 7.09 -1.34
N ALA A 39 2.47 7.14 -0.20
CA ALA A 39 1.02 7.13 -0.12
C ALA A 39 0.59 8.07 1.00
N LYS A 40 -0.58 8.69 0.82
CA LYS A 40 -1.24 9.46 1.86
C LYS A 40 -2.36 8.64 2.44
N LEU A 41 -2.39 8.58 3.77
CA LEU A 41 -3.49 7.98 4.51
C LEU A 41 -4.30 9.12 5.14
N PRO A 42 -5.39 9.59 4.48
CA PRO A 42 -6.23 10.62 5.06
C PRO A 42 -6.93 10.08 6.30
N GLU A 43 -6.95 10.88 7.37
CA GLU A 43 -7.63 10.55 8.63
C GLU A 43 -7.27 9.13 9.13
N PRO A 44 -5.99 8.90 9.48
CA PRO A 44 -5.55 7.58 9.92
C PRO A 44 -6.32 7.18 11.20
N SER A 45 -6.77 5.93 11.26
CA SER A 45 -7.51 5.43 12.42
C SER A 45 -6.73 5.63 13.72
N ALA A 46 -7.34 6.28 14.70
CA ALA A 46 -6.74 6.47 16.03
C ALA A 46 -6.56 5.16 16.81
N LEU A 47 -7.20 4.07 16.36
CA LEU A 47 -7.05 2.73 16.93
C LEU A 47 -5.78 2.02 16.46
N ALA A 48 -5.13 2.52 15.40
CA ALA A 48 -4.00 1.86 14.78
C ALA A 48 -2.78 1.78 15.71
N ARG A 49 -2.23 0.56 15.84
CA ARG A 49 -1.02 0.24 16.61
C ARG A 49 0.10 -0.33 15.75
N ARG A 50 -0.22 -0.87 14.57
CA ARG A 50 0.75 -1.41 13.62
C ARG A 50 0.43 -0.98 12.20
N LEU A 51 1.48 -0.72 11.41
CA LEU A 51 1.39 -0.48 9.98
C LEU A 51 2.13 -1.58 9.23
N GLU A 52 1.50 -2.14 8.20
CA GLU A 52 2.14 -3.08 7.28
C GLU A 52 2.11 -2.53 5.85
N VAL A 53 3.23 -2.73 5.15
CA VAL A 53 3.37 -2.40 3.73
C VAL A 53 3.58 -3.69 2.97
N THR A 54 2.68 -3.98 2.04
CA THR A 54 2.72 -5.19 1.22
C THR A 54 2.55 -4.84 -0.26
N PHE A 55 2.98 -5.74 -1.15
CA PHE A 55 2.66 -5.63 -2.56
C PHE A 55 1.24 -6.12 -2.80
N SER A 56 0.51 -5.45 -3.68
CA SER A 56 -0.80 -5.92 -4.15
C SER A 56 -0.80 -6.06 -5.67
N GLU A 57 -1.70 -6.91 -6.14
CA GLU A 57 -1.99 -7.02 -7.56
C GLU A 57 -2.46 -5.66 -8.12
N PRO A 58 -2.21 -5.41 -9.43
CA PRO A 58 -2.80 -4.26 -10.10
C PRO A 58 -4.32 -4.30 -9.93
N LYS A 59 -4.90 -3.18 -9.51
CA LYS A 59 -6.36 -3.00 -9.49
C LYS A 59 -6.87 -3.29 -10.90
N LYS A 60 -7.61 -4.39 -11.09
CA LYS A 60 -8.49 -4.55 -12.26
C LYS A 60 -9.47 -3.40 -12.17
N THR A 61 -9.25 -2.34 -12.95
CA THR A 61 -10.32 -1.43 -13.29
C THR A 61 -11.38 -2.30 -13.98
N GLY A 62 -12.51 -2.52 -13.32
CA GLY A 62 -13.67 -3.13 -13.96
C GLY A 62 -13.99 -2.35 -15.24
N GLY A 63 -14.38 -3.08 -16.29
CA GLY A 63 -14.71 -2.53 -17.60
C GLY A 63 -15.96 -1.68 -17.61
#